data_AF-A0A947DIA8-F1
#
_entry.id   AF-A0A947DIA8-F1
#
_cell.length_a   1.000
_cell.length_b   1.000
_cell.length_c   1.000
_cell.angle_alpha   90.00
_cell.angle_beta   90.00
_cell.angle_gamma   90.00
#
_symmetry.space_group_name_H-M   'P 1'
#
loop_
_entity.id
_entity.type
_entity.pdbx_description
1 polymer ?
#
loop_
_entity_poly.entity_id
_entity_poly.type
_entity_poly.pdbx_seq_one_letter_code
_entity_poly.pdbx_strand_id
1 'polypeptide(L)'
;MKTLLHLSGLLSLGLLGAGLLGIASSASAQTTLRVNHDTSSFENVELSTGDVGVRVSYIHYGDVEEDDENNLSYQLIYQDEEYNVVDTFAWIFAEFELLDLDSDGTDEVIVRNYSGGAHCCTNTTIHRWTEDGFAAVETGFLDGLGGDLVDLNEDGYMEIAIPHQAFLYRFGSYAESFPPVTFSTYRDGELVETTHEFPEQIREQAESMKEIFLQVREEEDYVSNSLLASYVAQQAVLNEDFEAAWEFMVDNHRREDPWGLEIYEEGEQVGVHKDFPTALRVFLMETGYLGEDGLPVGDRT
;
A
#
# COMPACT_ATOMS: atom_id res chain seq x y z
N MET A 1 -10.76 -34.94 17.96
CA MET A 1 -9.99 -35.49 19.10
C MET A 1 -8.52 -35.17 18.89
N LYS A 2 -8.07 -34.03 19.42
CA LYS A 2 -6.64 -33.66 19.50
C LYS A 2 -6.35 -33.33 20.96
N THR A 3 -5.33 -33.99 21.47
CA THR A 3 -4.94 -34.08 22.88
C THR A 3 -4.17 -32.81 23.27
N LEU A 4 -4.66 -32.06 24.27
CA LEU A 4 -3.89 -31.00 24.95
C LEU A 4 -3.01 -31.64 26.01
N LEU A 5 -1.69 -31.41 25.94
CA LEU A 5 -0.78 -31.62 27.05
C LEU A 5 -0.70 -30.35 27.89
N HIS A 6 -1.04 -30.47 29.17
CA HIS A 6 -0.68 -29.54 30.24
C HIS A 6 0.82 -29.64 30.54
N LEU A 7 1.45 -28.49 30.79
CA LEU A 7 2.65 -28.44 31.60
C LEU A 7 2.54 -27.30 32.64
N SER A 8 2.30 -27.71 33.88
CA SER A 8 2.41 -26.88 35.08
C SER A 8 3.80 -27.08 35.67
N GLY A 9 4.46 -26.03 36.15
CA GLY A 9 5.71 -26.18 36.89
C GLY A 9 6.33 -24.86 37.36
N LEU A 10 5.88 -24.37 38.52
CA LEU A 10 6.53 -23.32 39.29
C LEU A 10 7.94 -23.72 39.74
N LEU A 11 8.89 -22.78 39.70
CA LEU A 11 9.96 -22.72 40.69
C LEU A 11 10.26 -21.27 41.07
N SER A 12 9.89 -20.93 42.30
CA SER A 12 10.26 -19.72 43.03
C SER A 12 11.69 -19.84 43.58
N LEU A 13 12.54 -18.85 43.34
CA LEU A 13 13.74 -18.63 44.14
C LEU A 13 13.85 -17.14 44.47
N GLY A 14 13.73 -16.81 45.75
CA GLY A 14 13.92 -15.45 46.25
C GLY A 14 15.40 -15.13 46.42
N LEU A 15 15.78 -13.88 46.12
CA LEU A 15 16.97 -13.24 46.68
C LEU A 15 16.60 -11.82 47.11
N LEU A 16 16.87 -11.52 48.39
CA LEU A 16 16.95 -10.17 48.93
C LEU A 16 18.16 -9.45 48.33
N GLY A 17 17.99 -8.19 47.95
CA GLY A 17 19.08 -7.28 47.63
C GLY A 17 18.57 -5.86 47.49
N ALA A 18 18.72 -5.06 48.55
CA ALA A 18 18.42 -3.64 48.54
C ALA A 18 19.41 -2.89 47.62
N GLY A 19 18.86 -2.18 46.65
CA GLY A 19 19.58 -1.23 45.81
C GLY A 19 18.55 -0.29 45.18
N LEU A 20 18.32 0.86 45.81
CA LEU A 20 17.65 2.00 45.17
C LEU A 20 18.61 2.56 44.11
N LEU A 21 18.65 1.92 42.96
CA LEU A 21 19.06 2.55 41.71
C LEU A 21 17.78 3.13 41.12
N GLY A 22 17.69 4.46 41.12
CA GLY A 22 16.73 5.16 40.28
C GLY A 22 17.03 4.76 38.84
N ILE A 23 16.27 3.83 38.31
CA ILE A 23 16.17 3.61 36.89
C ILE A 23 15.45 4.87 36.40
N ALA A 24 16.19 5.79 35.79
CA ALA A 24 15.56 6.74 34.89
C ALA A 24 14.87 5.86 33.85
N SER A 25 13.55 5.74 33.95
CA SER A 25 12.75 5.20 32.86
C SER A 25 13.00 6.16 31.71
N SER A 26 13.89 5.81 30.78
CA SER A 26 13.76 6.28 29.42
C SER A 26 12.37 5.85 29.01
N ALA A 27 11.40 6.76 29.11
CA ALA A 27 10.13 6.58 28.45
C ALA A 27 10.53 6.33 27.00
N SER A 28 10.28 5.12 26.50
CA SER A 28 10.36 4.88 25.07
C SER A 28 9.44 5.91 24.45
N ALA A 29 9.98 6.84 23.68
CA ALA A 29 9.15 7.71 22.88
C ALA A 29 8.31 6.81 21.96
N GLN A 30 7.02 7.08 21.90
CA GLN A 30 6.12 6.33 21.06
C GLN A 30 6.43 6.74 19.61
N THR A 31 6.71 5.78 18.74
CA THR A 31 7.02 6.05 17.32
C THR A 31 5.87 5.73 16.39
N THR A 32 4.79 5.12 16.90
CA THR A 32 3.59 4.78 16.12
C THR A 32 2.31 5.15 16.86
N LEU A 33 1.30 5.63 16.14
CA LEU A 33 -0.05 5.88 16.67
C LEU A 33 -1.08 5.34 15.69
N ARG A 34 -2.06 4.59 16.20
CA ARG A 34 -3.17 4.06 15.40
C ARG A 34 -4.50 4.56 15.94
N VAL A 35 -5.27 5.17 15.05
CA VAL A 35 -6.68 5.51 15.21
C VAL A 35 -7.49 4.45 14.46
N ASN A 36 -8.47 3.86 15.13
CA ASN A 36 -9.41 2.91 14.56
C ASN A 36 -10.84 3.33 14.91
N HIS A 37 -11.83 2.58 14.43
CA HIS A 37 -13.25 2.81 14.70
C HIS A 37 -13.59 3.00 16.20
N ASP A 38 -12.89 2.31 17.10
CA ASP A 38 -13.18 2.36 18.54
C ASP A 38 -12.29 3.35 19.31
N THR A 39 -11.44 4.12 18.63
CA THR A 39 -10.52 5.07 19.27
C THR A 39 -11.29 6.30 19.76
N SER A 40 -11.32 6.52 21.08
CA SER A 40 -11.88 7.76 21.67
C SER A 40 -11.11 9.01 21.22
N SER A 41 -11.78 10.15 21.20
CA SER A 41 -11.15 11.46 20.97
C SER A 41 -9.98 11.72 21.94
N PHE A 42 -8.94 12.37 21.43
CA PHE A 42 -7.76 12.77 22.20
C PHE A 42 -7.15 14.04 21.63
N GLU A 43 -6.34 14.72 22.43
CA GLU A 43 -5.63 15.92 22.03
C GLU A 43 -4.16 15.80 22.39
N ASN A 44 -3.31 16.34 21.52
CA ASN A 44 -1.88 16.57 21.79
C ASN A 44 -1.09 15.31 22.18
N VAL A 45 -1.40 14.17 21.56
CA VAL A 45 -0.57 12.95 21.69
C VAL A 45 0.67 13.13 20.83
N GLU A 46 1.85 13.08 21.46
CA GLU A 46 3.13 13.31 20.78
C GLU A 46 3.87 12.00 20.52
N LEU A 47 4.34 11.85 19.28
CA LEU A 47 5.31 10.86 18.84
C LEU A 47 6.64 11.57 18.59
N SER A 48 7.75 10.93 18.95
CA SER A 48 9.08 11.48 18.67
C SER A 48 10.17 10.42 18.57
N THR A 49 11.21 10.74 17.82
CA THR A 49 12.40 9.92 17.59
C THR A 49 13.53 10.85 17.14
N GLY A 50 14.67 10.80 17.82
CA GLY A 50 15.76 11.75 17.58
C GLY A 50 15.27 13.20 17.64
N ASP A 51 15.48 13.93 16.54
CA ASP A 51 15.09 15.34 16.38
C ASP A 51 13.68 15.53 15.80
N VAL A 52 13.04 14.47 15.30
CA VAL A 52 11.74 14.52 14.60
C VAL A 52 10.61 14.13 15.54
N GLY A 53 9.48 14.83 15.42
CA GLY A 53 8.26 14.47 16.12
C GLY A 53 7.00 14.93 15.41
N VAL A 54 5.87 14.42 15.89
CA VAL A 54 4.54 14.84 15.47
C VAL A 54 3.60 14.83 16.67
N ARG A 55 2.79 15.87 16.78
CA ARG A 55 1.75 15.97 17.80
C ARG A 55 0.38 15.89 17.15
N VAL A 56 -0.42 14.93 17.59
CA VAL A 56 -1.68 14.53 16.95
C VAL A 56 -2.86 14.78 17.88
N SER A 57 -3.93 15.32 17.32
CA SER A 57 -5.25 15.47 17.93
C SER A 57 -6.31 14.85 17.03
N TYR A 58 -7.27 14.15 17.61
CA TYR A 58 -8.30 13.43 16.89
C TYR A 58 -9.65 13.54 17.60
N ILE A 59 -10.70 13.77 16.83
CA ILE A 59 -12.09 13.73 17.27
C ILE A 59 -12.72 12.48 16.66
N HIS A 60 -13.28 11.61 17.50
CA HIS A 60 -13.96 10.42 17.06
C HIS A 60 -15.07 10.77 16.04
N TYR A 61 -15.12 10.06 14.90
CA TYR A 61 -16.02 10.38 13.79
C TYR A 61 -17.49 10.55 14.21
N GLY A 62 -17.98 9.73 15.15
CA GLY A 62 -19.36 9.82 15.67
C GLY A 62 -19.64 11.08 16.51
N ASP A 63 -18.61 11.82 16.90
CA ASP A 63 -18.69 13.05 17.71
C ASP A 63 -18.42 14.32 16.87
N VAL A 64 -18.14 14.18 15.57
CA VAL A 64 -17.89 15.30 14.66
C VAL A 64 -19.21 16.05 14.39
N GLU A 65 -19.18 17.38 14.53
CA GLU A 65 -20.34 18.23 14.22
C GLU A 65 -20.58 18.28 12.70
N GLU A 66 -21.83 18.41 12.25
CA GLU A 66 -22.20 18.34 10.82
C GLU A 66 -21.48 19.36 9.92
N ASP A 67 -20.94 20.45 10.49
CA ASP A 67 -20.26 21.54 9.77
C ASP A 67 -18.72 21.41 9.78
N ASP A 68 -18.14 20.44 10.52
CA ASP A 68 -16.69 20.26 10.63
C ASP A 68 -16.22 19.09 9.73
N GLU A 69 -15.50 19.42 8.65
CA GLU A 69 -15.06 18.42 7.68
C GLU A 69 -13.79 17.67 8.14
N ASN A 70 -13.06 18.20 9.12
CA ASN A 70 -11.79 17.66 9.60
C ASN A 70 -11.91 17.17 11.06
N ASN A 71 -11.50 15.93 11.30
CA ASN A 71 -11.51 15.33 12.63
C ASN A 71 -10.13 14.82 13.06
N LEU A 72 -9.11 15.07 12.25
CA LEU A 72 -7.72 14.73 12.53
C LEU A 72 -6.85 15.96 12.28
N SER A 73 -6.05 16.35 13.27
CA SER A 73 -5.10 17.45 13.15
C SER A 73 -3.75 16.97 13.66
N TYR A 74 -2.67 17.34 12.96
CA TYR A 74 -1.33 17.04 13.42
C TYR A 74 -0.35 18.17 13.15
N GLN A 75 0.61 18.32 14.06
CA GLN A 75 1.60 19.37 14.10
C GLN A 75 2.98 18.72 14.02
N LEU A 76 3.74 19.03 12.96
CA LEU A 76 5.11 18.54 12.78
C LEU A 76 6.07 19.28 13.72
N ILE A 77 7.08 18.58 14.21
CA ILE A 77 8.06 19.07 15.19
C ILE A 77 9.47 18.67 14.74
N TYR A 78 10.42 19.61 14.78
CA TYR A 78 11.85 19.35 14.59
C TYR A 78 12.67 20.10 15.65
N GLN A 79 13.52 19.41 16.40
CA GLN A 79 14.34 19.99 17.49
C GLN A 79 13.55 20.89 18.46
N ASP A 80 12.39 20.42 18.90
CA ASP A 80 11.42 21.14 19.75
C ASP A 80 10.75 22.38 19.10
N GLU A 81 11.03 22.68 17.83
CA GLU A 81 10.35 23.73 17.07
C GLU A 81 9.12 23.18 16.34
N GLU A 82 8.02 23.93 16.38
CA GLU A 82 6.74 23.55 15.77
C GLU A 82 6.62 24.14 14.36
N TYR A 83 6.22 23.30 13.40
CA TYR A 83 6.09 23.64 11.99
C TYR A 83 4.61 23.82 11.57
N ASN A 84 4.20 23.41 10.38
CA ASN A 84 2.81 23.59 9.95
C ASN A 84 1.86 22.61 10.68
N VAL A 85 0.68 23.11 11.05
CA VAL A 85 -0.48 22.28 11.38
C VAL A 85 -1.09 21.77 10.08
N VAL A 86 -1.40 20.48 10.04
CA VAL A 86 -2.17 19.85 8.96
C VAL A 86 -3.49 19.39 9.53
N ASP A 87 -4.58 19.94 9.00
CA ASP A 87 -5.95 19.50 9.29
C ASP A 87 -6.43 18.60 8.15
N THR A 88 -6.96 17.43 8.51
CA THR A 88 -7.43 16.42 7.57
C THR A 88 -8.56 15.59 8.19
N PHE A 89 -9.00 14.59 7.45
CA PHE A 89 -10.12 13.75 7.82
C PHE A 89 -9.72 12.27 7.86
N ALA A 90 -10.20 11.57 8.88
CA ALA A 90 -10.05 10.13 9.07
C ALA A 90 -11.42 9.55 9.45
N TRP A 91 -12.02 8.78 8.53
CA TRP A 91 -13.36 8.24 8.73
C TRP A 91 -13.38 7.12 9.77
N ILE A 92 -12.56 6.08 9.57
CA ILE A 92 -12.50 4.91 10.46
C ILE A 92 -11.09 4.53 10.87
N PHE A 93 -10.05 5.02 10.17
CA PHE A 93 -8.68 4.83 10.60
C PHE A 93 -7.75 5.95 10.17
N ALA A 94 -6.72 6.12 10.98
CA ALA A 94 -5.49 6.83 10.63
C ALA A 94 -4.31 6.16 11.35
N GLU A 95 -3.13 6.23 10.75
CA GLU A 95 -1.90 5.72 11.30
C GLU A 95 -0.81 6.77 11.14
N PHE A 96 0.00 6.91 12.19
CA PHE A 96 1.21 7.70 12.19
C PHE A 96 2.36 6.79 12.53
N GLU A 97 3.47 6.92 11.81
CA GLU A 97 4.71 6.20 12.04
C GLU A 97 5.88 7.13 11.85
N LEU A 98 6.89 7.00 12.70
CA LEU A 98 8.19 7.64 12.53
C LEU A 98 9.20 6.56 12.17
N LEU A 99 9.77 6.67 10.98
CA LEU A 99 10.67 5.67 10.41
C LEU A 99 11.62 6.32 9.40
N ASP A 100 12.92 6.00 9.49
CA ASP A 100 13.93 6.36 8.48
C ASP A 100 13.70 5.51 7.21
N LEU A 101 13.24 6.14 6.14
CA LEU A 101 12.85 5.47 4.90
C LEU A 101 13.99 5.36 3.87
N ASP A 102 15.03 6.20 3.97
CA ASP A 102 16.13 6.25 3.02
C ASP A 102 17.53 6.12 3.65
N SER A 103 17.59 5.66 4.89
CA SER A 103 18.80 5.38 5.66
C SER A 103 19.72 6.60 5.84
N ASP A 104 19.15 7.80 5.88
CA ASP A 104 19.92 9.03 6.09
C ASP A 104 20.15 9.38 7.56
N GLY A 105 19.52 8.63 8.47
CA GLY A 105 19.59 8.79 9.92
C GLY A 105 18.56 9.74 10.50
N THR A 106 17.63 10.25 9.69
CA THR A 106 16.51 11.11 10.10
C THR A 106 15.20 10.43 9.77
N ASP A 107 14.41 10.08 10.80
CA ASP A 107 13.12 9.45 10.57
C ASP A 107 12.13 10.40 9.86
N GLU A 108 11.41 9.90 8.86
CA GLU A 108 10.27 10.59 8.27
C GLU A 108 9.01 10.46 9.14
N VAL A 109 8.11 11.45 9.06
CA VAL A 109 6.75 11.35 9.61
C VAL A 109 5.82 10.81 8.54
N ILE A 110 5.36 9.58 8.70
CA ILE A 110 4.45 8.91 7.78
C ILE A 110 3.05 9.00 8.35
N VAL A 111 2.12 9.55 7.56
CA VAL A 111 0.72 9.70 7.93
C VAL A 111 -0.12 8.96 6.90
N ARG A 112 -0.87 7.96 7.35
CA ARG A 112 -1.84 7.27 6.52
C ARG A 112 -3.22 7.51 7.06
N ASN A 113 -4.13 8.01 6.23
CA ASN A 113 -5.50 8.26 6.64
C ASN A 113 -6.48 7.87 5.55
N TYR A 114 -7.67 7.49 5.96
CA TYR A 114 -8.73 7.08 5.07
C TYR A 114 -9.90 8.04 5.16
N SER A 115 -10.19 8.71 4.04
CA SER A 115 -11.17 9.79 3.97
C SER A 115 -12.61 9.33 3.72
N GLY A 116 -12.85 8.04 3.45
CA GLY A 116 -14.18 7.49 3.21
C GLY A 116 -14.42 6.97 1.78
N GLY A 117 -15.38 6.05 1.62
CA GLY A 117 -15.73 5.39 0.34
C GLY A 117 -15.68 3.86 0.43
N ALA A 118 -16.53 3.12 -0.28
CA ALA A 118 -16.64 1.66 -0.03
C ALA A 118 -15.33 0.87 -0.27
N HIS A 119 -14.50 1.35 -1.19
CA HIS A 119 -13.32 0.66 -1.72
C HIS A 119 -12.10 1.59 -1.90
N CYS A 120 -12.31 2.90 -2.08
CA CYS A 120 -11.33 3.97 -1.87
C CYS A 120 -11.37 4.41 -0.39
N CYS A 121 -10.60 5.37 0.12
CA CYS A 121 -9.79 6.46 -0.43
C CYS A 121 -8.66 6.71 0.58
N THR A 122 -7.65 5.85 0.58
CA THR A 122 -6.53 5.94 1.52
C THR A 122 -5.40 6.74 0.90
N ASN A 123 -4.93 7.76 1.63
CA ASN A 123 -3.73 8.51 1.26
C ASN A 123 -2.61 8.17 2.24
N THR A 124 -1.39 8.08 1.75
CA THR A 124 -0.17 8.10 2.57
C THR A 124 0.60 9.36 2.24
N THR A 125 0.84 10.20 3.24
CA THR A 125 1.67 11.40 3.17
C THR A 125 2.95 11.15 3.97
N ILE A 126 4.10 11.40 3.37
CA ILE A 126 5.41 11.24 3.99
C ILE A 126 6.03 12.63 4.11
N HIS A 127 6.31 13.04 5.35
CA HIS A 127 6.97 14.32 5.64
C HIS A 127 8.44 14.08 6.00
N ARG A 128 9.32 14.80 5.30
CA ARG A 128 10.78 14.76 5.49
C ARG A 128 11.28 16.12 5.92
N TRP A 129 12.21 16.12 6.87
CA TRP A 129 12.92 17.33 7.25
C TRP A 129 13.98 17.70 6.20
N THR A 130 14.02 18.97 5.79
CA THR A 130 15.04 19.52 4.88
C THR A 130 15.68 20.77 5.49
N GLU A 131 16.71 21.34 4.86
CA GLU A 131 17.34 22.58 5.35
C GLU A 131 16.34 23.76 5.48
N ASP A 132 15.26 23.76 4.68
CA ASP A 132 14.26 24.83 4.63
C ASP A 132 12.98 24.54 5.43
N GLY A 133 12.89 23.38 6.09
CA GLY A 133 11.69 22.93 6.81
C GLY A 133 11.20 21.55 6.34
N PHE A 134 9.98 21.18 6.75
CA PHE A 134 9.35 19.96 6.28
C PHE A 134 8.88 20.07 4.83
N ALA A 135 9.28 19.11 4.00
CA ALA A 135 8.72 18.82 2.68
C ALA A 135 7.85 17.56 2.75
N ALA A 136 6.93 17.40 1.80
CA ALA A 136 6.03 16.25 1.78
C ALA A 136 5.86 15.68 0.37
N VAL A 137 5.72 14.35 0.31
CA VAL A 137 5.26 13.61 -0.86
C VAL A 137 4.05 12.77 -0.47
N GLU A 138 3.13 12.55 -1.40
CA GLU A 138 1.93 11.77 -1.17
C GLU A 138 1.69 10.74 -2.27
N THR A 139 1.05 9.63 -1.91
CA THR A 139 0.63 8.60 -2.88
C THR A 139 -0.63 9.01 -3.65
N GLY A 140 -1.34 10.03 -3.17
CA GLY A 140 -2.70 10.35 -3.58
C GLY A 140 -3.71 9.36 -2.99
N PHE A 141 -4.99 9.56 -3.30
CA PHE A 141 -6.07 8.70 -2.82
C PHE A 141 -6.12 7.39 -3.60
N LEU A 142 -5.78 6.30 -2.91
CA LEU A 142 -5.78 4.95 -3.44
C LEU A 142 -6.99 4.16 -2.94
N ASP A 143 -7.45 3.24 -3.78
CA ASP A 143 -8.29 2.12 -3.34
C ASP A 143 -7.51 1.13 -2.46
N GLY A 144 -8.24 0.45 -1.59
CA GLY A 144 -7.67 -0.45 -0.59
C GLY A 144 -7.08 0.31 0.59
N LEU A 145 -5.98 -0.22 1.15
CA LEU A 145 -5.35 0.29 2.37
C LEU A 145 -4.16 1.22 2.11
N GLY A 146 -3.93 1.66 0.87
CA GLY A 146 -2.87 2.63 0.54
C GLY A 146 -1.45 2.05 0.45
N GLY A 147 -1.31 0.73 0.31
CA GLY A 147 -0.03 0.02 0.14
C GLY A 147 0.67 -0.35 1.44
N ASP A 148 1.78 -1.07 1.38
CA ASP A 148 2.58 -1.46 2.56
C ASP A 148 4.01 -0.94 2.44
N LEU A 149 4.59 -0.45 3.56
CA LEU A 149 5.99 -0.05 3.61
C LEU A 149 6.84 -1.24 4.06
N VAL A 150 7.83 -1.62 3.25
CA VAL A 150 8.70 -2.76 3.50
C VAL A 150 10.04 -2.55 2.78
N ASP A 151 11.14 -2.85 3.47
CA ASP A 151 12.46 -3.01 2.83
C ASP A 151 12.50 -4.40 2.19
N LEU A 152 12.29 -4.46 0.87
CA LEU A 152 12.09 -5.73 0.16
C LEU A 152 13.40 -6.47 -0.12
N ASN A 153 14.52 -5.76 -0.16
CA ASN A 153 15.83 -6.28 -0.56
C ASN A 153 16.90 -6.16 0.55
N GLU A 154 16.51 -5.69 1.73
CA GLU A 154 17.35 -5.47 2.91
C GLU A 154 18.50 -4.47 2.66
N ASP A 155 18.28 -3.47 1.79
CA ASP A 155 19.29 -2.45 1.44
C ASP A 155 19.21 -1.17 2.29
N GLY A 156 18.19 -1.08 3.17
CA GLY A 156 17.95 0.06 4.04
C GLY A 156 17.07 1.16 3.43
N TYR A 157 16.66 1.02 2.17
CA TYR A 157 15.64 1.86 1.57
C TYR A 157 14.30 1.15 1.65
N MET A 158 13.25 1.90 2.00
CA MET A 158 11.91 1.34 2.13
C MET A 158 11.17 1.45 0.79
N GLU A 159 10.55 0.35 0.37
CA GLU A 159 9.58 0.34 -0.73
C GLU A 159 8.16 0.50 -0.22
N ILE A 160 7.37 1.24 -0.99
CA ILE A 160 5.92 1.16 -0.91
C ILE A 160 5.40 0.17 -1.97
N ALA A 161 4.79 -0.91 -1.47
CA ALA A 161 4.11 -1.92 -2.29
C ALA A 161 2.66 -1.52 -2.49
N ILE A 162 2.28 -1.13 -3.71
CA ILE A 162 0.95 -0.59 -4.04
C ILE A 162 0.28 -1.48 -5.10
N PRO A 163 -0.95 -1.96 -4.88
CA PRO A 163 -1.76 -2.54 -5.95
C PRO A 163 -1.91 -1.55 -7.11
N HIS A 164 -1.59 -1.95 -8.34
CA HIS A 164 -1.65 -1.03 -9.48
C HIS A 164 -3.11 -0.62 -9.75
N GLN A 165 -3.45 0.61 -9.35
CA GLN A 165 -4.83 1.11 -9.31
C GLN A 165 -5.57 0.96 -10.64
N ALA A 166 -4.89 1.15 -11.78
CA ALA A 166 -5.50 1.03 -13.11
C ALA A 166 -6.10 -0.36 -13.43
N PHE A 167 -5.71 -1.42 -12.71
CA PHE A 167 -6.27 -2.76 -12.90
C PHE A 167 -7.59 -2.96 -12.13
N LEU A 168 -7.87 -2.13 -11.13
CA LEU A 168 -9.11 -2.17 -10.39
C LEU A 168 -10.27 -1.78 -11.30
N TYR A 169 -11.37 -2.54 -11.22
CA TYR A 169 -12.55 -2.36 -12.07
C TYR A 169 -12.32 -2.55 -13.58
N ARG A 170 -11.08 -2.82 -14.04
CA ARG A 170 -10.79 -2.82 -15.48
C ARG A 170 -11.38 -4.05 -16.18
N PHE A 171 -11.20 -5.24 -15.62
CA PHE A 171 -11.61 -6.52 -16.22
C PHE A 171 -12.45 -7.38 -15.28
N GLY A 172 -13.17 -6.74 -14.37
CA GLY A 172 -14.10 -7.33 -13.40
C GLY A 172 -14.57 -6.27 -12.41
N SER A 173 -15.53 -6.60 -11.55
CA SER A 173 -15.90 -5.71 -10.43
C SER A 173 -14.73 -5.54 -9.43
N TYR A 174 -14.85 -4.63 -8.46
CA TYR A 174 -13.81 -4.47 -7.42
C TYR A 174 -13.50 -5.79 -6.69
N ALA A 175 -14.54 -6.52 -6.31
CA ALA A 175 -14.41 -7.80 -5.60
C ALA A 175 -13.76 -8.89 -6.45
N GLU A 176 -13.77 -8.73 -7.76
CA GLU A 176 -13.16 -9.63 -8.73
C GLU A 176 -11.83 -9.10 -9.27
N SER A 177 -11.37 -7.94 -8.80
CA SER A 177 -10.14 -7.31 -9.24
C SER A 177 -8.95 -7.93 -8.52
N PHE A 178 -7.94 -8.31 -9.29
CA PHE A 178 -6.67 -8.87 -8.79
C PHE A 178 -5.51 -8.04 -9.30
N PRO A 179 -5.38 -6.75 -8.95
CA PRO A 179 -4.32 -5.88 -9.48
C PRO A 179 -2.91 -6.46 -9.19
N PRO A 180 -1.95 -6.31 -10.12
CA PRO A 180 -0.56 -6.60 -9.80
C PRO A 180 -0.05 -5.60 -8.77
N VAL A 181 0.89 -6.00 -7.91
CA VAL A 181 1.55 -5.06 -6.99
C VAL A 181 2.76 -4.46 -7.70
N THR A 182 2.85 -3.13 -7.67
CA THR A 182 4.01 -2.35 -8.08
C THR A 182 4.76 -1.83 -6.87
N PHE A 183 6.03 -1.54 -7.05
CA PHE A 183 6.91 -1.05 -6.00
C PHE A 183 7.40 0.36 -6.33
N SER A 184 7.49 1.21 -5.32
CA SER A 184 8.21 2.47 -5.43
C SER A 184 9.13 2.64 -4.23
N THR A 185 10.41 2.88 -4.48
CA THR A 185 11.39 3.10 -3.40
C THR A 185 11.36 4.57 -3.01
N TYR A 186 11.34 4.84 -1.70
CA TYR A 186 11.52 6.19 -1.20
C TYR A 186 12.99 6.61 -1.29
N ARG A 187 13.28 7.70 -2.00
CA ARG A 187 14.64 8.22 -2.20
C ARG A 187 14.64 9.74 -2.11
N ASP A 188 15.28 10.30 -1.08
CA ASP A 188 15.52 11.74 -0.91
C ASP A 188 14.26 12.60 -1.10
N GLY A 189 13.16 12.22 -0.44
CA GLY A 189 11.89 12.97 -0.52
C GLY A 189 10.95 12.56 -1.66
N GLU A 190 11.33 11.64 -2.54
CA GLU A 190 10.53 11.21 -3.68
C GLU A 190 10.18 9.71 -3.64
N LEU A 191 9.01 9.35 -4.16
CA LEU A 191 8.63 7.96 -4.44
C LEU A 191 8.99 7.64 -5.90
N VAL A 192 10.03 6.83 -6.09
CA VAL A 192 10.54 6.46 -7.42
C VAL A 192 9.99 5.10 -7.81
N GLU A 193 9.37 4.96 -8.99
CA GLU A 193 8.87 3.68 -9.50
C GLU A 193 10.04 2.73 -9.76
N THR A 194 10.13 1.65 -8.98
CA THR A 194 11.29 0.74 -8.96
C THR A 194 10.87 -0.72 -9.13
N THR A 195 9.66 -1.00 -9.63
CA THR A 195 9.13 -2.37 -9.75
C THR A 195 10.12 -3.31 -10.44
N HIS A 196 10.78 -2.88 -11.51
CA HIS A 196 11.77 -3.68 -12.26
C HIS A 196 13.00 -4.09 -11.44
N GLU A 197 13.29 -3.43 -10.33
CA GLU A 197 14.40 -3.76 -9.42
C GLU A 197 14.08 -5.02 -8.55
N PHE A 198 12.82 -5.49 -8.54
CA PHE A 198 12.34 -6.60 -7.69
C PHE A 198 11.81 -7.82 -8.49
N PRO A 199 12.61 -8.42 -9.40
CA PRO A 199 12.14 -9.50 -10.27
C PRO A 199 11.77 -10.79 -9.53
N GLU A 200 12.34 -11.05 -8.35
CA GLU A 200 11.99 -12.23 -7.55
C GLU A 200 10.59 -12.11 -6.95
N GLN A 201 10.28 -10.98 -6.32
CA GLN A 201 8.97 -10.65 -5.78
C GLN A 201 7.89 -10.64 -6.86
N ILE A 202 8.21 -10.14 -8.06
CA ILE A 202 7.28 -10.16 -9.20
C ILE A 202 7.04 -11.59 -9.68
N ARG A 203 8.07 -12.43 -9.73
CA ARG A 203 7.94 -13.83 -10.11
C ARG A 203 7.05 -14.59 -9.13
N GLU A 204 7.28 -14.41 -7.83
CA GLU A 204 6.45 -15.01 -6.78
C GLU A 204 4.98 -14.58 -6.90
N GLN A 205 4.73 -13.29 -7.15
CA GLN A 205 3.38 -12.79 -7.39
C GLN A 205 2.73 -13.41 -8.64
N ALA A 206 3.46 -13.48 -9.76
CA ALA A 206 2.94 -14.04 -10.99
C ALA A 206 2.65 -15.55 -10.87
N GLU A 207 3.52 -16.29 -10.17
CA GLU A 207 3.31 -17.70 -9.85
C GLU A 207 2.06 -17.89 -8.98
N SER A 208 1.94 -17.11 -7.90
CA SER A 208 0.76 -17.12 -7.02
C SER A 208 -0.53 -16.81 -7.78
N MET A 209 -0.54 -15.79 -8.66
CA MET A 209 -1.70 -15.47 -9.49
C MET A 209 -2.11 -16.65 -10.39
N LYS A 210 -1.13 -17.31 -11.01
CA LYS A 210 -1.38 -18.47 -11.85
C LYS A 210 -1.92 -19.66 -11.04
N GLU A 211 -1.37 -19.91 -9.86
CA GLU A 211 -1.85 -20.98 -8.96
C GLU A 211 -3.29 -20.71 -8.49
N ILE A 212 -3.59 -19.50 -8.03
CA ILE A 212 -4.94 -19.07 -7.66
C ILE A 212 -5.90 -19.27 -8.85
N PHE A 213 -5.50 -18.87 -10.06
CA PHE A 213 -6.33 -19.04 -11.24
C PHE A 213 -6.68 -20.51 -11.49
N LEU A 214 -5.68 -21.40 -11.43
CA LEU A 214 -5.87 -22.82 -11.63
C LEU A 214 -6.78 -23.43 -10.56
N GLN A 215 -6.61 -23.03 -9.29
CA GLN A 215 -7.44 -23.50 -8.19
C GLN A 215 -8.89 -23.04 -8.33
N VAL A 216 -9.14 -21.73 -8.51
CA VAL A 216 -10.51 -21.20 -8.61
C VAL A 216 -11.22 -21.83 -9.81
N ARG A 217 -10.53 -22.04 -10.93
CA ARG A 217 -11.13 -22.70 -12.10
C ARG A 217 -11.52 -24.16 -11.86
N GLU A 218 -10.84 -24.87 -10.95
CA GLU A 218 -11.21 -26.23 -10.58
C GLU A 218 -12.43 -26.27 -9.65
N GLU A 219 -12.59 -25.23 -8.81
CA GLU A 219 -13.62 -25.17 -7.77
C GLU A 219 -14.89 -24.45 -8.23
N GLU A 220 -14.77 -23.47 -9.12
CA GLU A 220 -15.83 -22.56 -9.54
C GLU A 220 -16.12 -22.66 -11.04
N ASP A 221 -17.35 -22.35 -11.42
CA ASP A 221 -17.77 -22.32 -12.82
C ASP A 221 -17.22 -21.09 -13.58
N TYR A 222 -16.60 -20.13 -12.89
CA TYR A 222 -16.04 -18.93 -13.51
C TYR A 222 -14.83 -18.36 -12.75
N VAL A 223 -13.91 -17.75 -13.52
CA VAL A 223 -12.78 -16.96 -13.00
C VAL A 223 -12.73 -15.63 -13.76
N SER A 224 -12.68 -14.51 -13.03
CA SER A 224 -12.57 -13.17 -13.62
C SER A 224 -11.36 -13.04 -14.54
N ASN A 225 -11.52 -12.30 -15.64
CA ASN A 225 -10.42 -11.99 -16.56
C ASN A 225 -9.35 -11.09 -15.91
N SER A 226 -9.67 -10.40 -14.81
CA SER A 226 -8.73 -9.56 -14.05
C SER A 226 -7.49 -10.34 -13.59
N LEU A 227 -7.63 -11.57 -13.11
CA LEU A 227 -6.49 -12.36 -12.64
C LEU A 227 -5.53 -12.72 -13.78
N LEU A 228 -6.05 -13.04 -14.97
CA LEU A 228 -5.24 -13.30 -16.16
C LEU A 228 -4.58 -12.02 -16.67
N ALA A 229 -5.27 -10.88 -16.63
CA ALA A 229 -4.71 -9.58 -17.00
C ALA A 229 -3.47 -9.24 -16.17
N SER A 230 -3.57 -9.40 -14.85
CA SER A 230 -2.48 -9.10 -13.92
C SER A 230 -1.33 -10.08 -14.01
N TYR A 231 -1.62 -11.38 -14.21
CA TYR A 231 -0.59 -12.37 -14.50
C TYR A 231 0.23 -12.00 -15.74
N VAL A 232 -0.43 -11.63 -16.84
CA VAL A 232 0.25 -11.20 -18.08
C VAL A 232 1.03 -9.91 -17.85
N ALA A 233 0.52 -8.98 -17.04
CA ALA A 233 1.22 -7.74 -16.72
C ALA A 233 2.53 -7.99 -15.97
N GLN A 234 2.52 -8.81 -14.91
CA GLN A 234 3.75 -9.18 -14.19
C GLN A 234 4.75 -9.91 -15.10
N GLN A 235 4.26 -10.77 -16.01
CA GLN A 235 5.10 -11.45 -16.98
C GLN A 235 5.70 -10.50 -18.04
N ALA A 236 5.01 -9.40 -18.36
CA ALA A 236 5.57 -8.34 -19.18
C ALA A 236 6.71 -7.61 -18.46
N VAL A 237 6.58 -7.35 -17.15
CA VAL A 237 7.67 -6.75 -16.37
C VAL A 237 8.90 -7.65 -16.34
N LEU A 238 8.72 -8.95 -16.11
CA LEU A 238 9.83 -9.92 -16.08
C LEU A 238 10.51 -10.06 -17.45
N ASN A 239 9.74 -10.02 -18.54
CA ASN A 239 10.21 -10.19 -19.91
C ASN A 239 11.05 -11.48 -20.15
N GLU A 240 10.77 -12.54 -19.39
CA GLU A 240 11.46 -13.84 -19.48
C GLU A 240 10.74 -14.82 -20.44
N ASP A 241 9.40 -14.88 -20.35
CA ASP A 241 8.55 -15.79 -21.16
C ASP A 241 7.14 -15.21 -21.41
N PHE A 242 7.11 -13.95 -21.87
CA PHE A 242 5.85 -13.21 -22.09
C PHE A 242 4.90 -13.89 -23.10
N GLU A 243 5.44 -14.51 -24.17
CA GLU A 243 4.62 -15.17 -25.18
C GLU A 243 3.85 -16.37 -24.59
N ALA A 244 4.50 -17.20 -23.76
CA ALA A 244 3.83 -18.31 -23.10
C ALA A 244 2.76 -17.82 -22.11
N ALA A 245 3.02 -16.72 -21.40
CA ALA A 245 2.04 -16.09 -20.53
C ALA A 245 0.81 -15.58 -21.33
N TRP A 246 1.06 -14.96 -22.49
CA TRP A 246 0.01 -14.51 -23.39
C TRP A 246 -0.82 -15.67 -23.95
N GLU A 247 -0.18 -16.74 -24.41
CA GLU A 247 -0.86 -17.97 -24.88
C GLU A 247 -1.71 -18.57 -23.77
N PHE A 248 -1.18 -18.67 -22.55
CA PHE A 248 -1.95 -19.13 -21.39
C PHE A 248 -3.20 -18.27 -21.16
N MET A 249 -3.10 -16.95 -21.24
CA MET A 249 -4.28 -16.08 -21.13
C MET A 249 -5.28 -16.33 -22.27
N VAL A 250 -4.82 -16.44 -23.52
CA VAL A 250 -5.69 -16.69 -24.69
C VAL A 250 -6.45 -18.01 -24.55
N ASP A 251 -5.81 -19.05 -24.04
CA ASP A 251 -6.44 -20.36 -23.85
C ASP A 251 -7.47 -20.38 -22.73
N ASN A 252 -7.34 -19.49 -21.74
CA ASN A 252 -8.06 -19.60 -20.47
C ASN A 252 -9.01 -18.45 -20.15
N HIS A 253 -8.96 -17.33 -20.87
CA HIS A 253 -9.86 -16.20 -20.61
C HIS A 253 -11.33 -16.54 -20.87
N ARG A 254 -12.22 -15.82 -20.18
CA ARG A 254 -13.65 -15.86 -20.41
C ARG A 254 -13.97 -15.09 -21.69
N ARG A 255 -14.33 -15.84 -22.73
CA ARG A 255 -14.61 -15.31 -24.08
C ARG A 255 -15.89 -14.48 -24.17
N GLU A 256 -16.88 -14.80 -23.35
CA GLU A 256 -18.22 -14.19 -23.40
C GLU A 256 -18.40 -13.09 -22.33
N ASP A 257 -17.34 -12.72 -21.61
CA ASP A 257 -17.38 -11.67 -20.60
C ASP A 257 -17.18 -10.29 -21.26
N PRO A 258 -18.20 -9.40 -21.26
CA PRO A 258 -18.09 -8.10 -21.90
C PRO A 258 -17.34 -7.06 -21.05
N TRP A 259 -17.05 -7.34 -19.77
CA TRP A 259 -16.48 -6.36 -18.87
C TRP A 259 -15.08 -5.90 -19.32
N GLY A 260 -14.88 -4.59 -19.42
CA GLY A 260 -13.58 -4.02 -19.73
C GLY A 260 -13.26 -3.97 -21.22
N LEU A 261 -14.22 -4.34 -22.07
CA LEU A 261 -14.08 -4.25 -23.52
C LEU A 261 -14.44 -2.86 -24.05
N GLU A 262 -15.07 -2.00 -23.25
CA GLU A 262 -15.51 -0.67 -23.65
C GLU A 262 -14.35 0.26 -23.98
N ILE A 263 -14.53 1.07 -25.03
CA ILE A 263 -13.61 2.12 -25.47
C ILE A 263 -14.27 3.46 -25.17
N TYR A 264 -13.57 4.34 -24.46
CA TYR A 264 -14.06 5.67 -24.10
C TYR A 264 -13.18 6.76 -24.73
N GLU A 265 -13.83 7.80 -25.26
CA GLU A 265 -13.20 9.07 -25.67
C GLU A 265 -14.00 10.21 -25.05
N GLU A 266 -13.32 11.15 -24.38
CA GLU A 266 -13.95 12.31 -23.73
C GLU A 266 -15.12 11.95 -22.77
N GLY A 267 -15.06 10.76 -22.16
CA GLY A 267 -16.09 10.27 -21.23
C GLY A 267 -17.30 9.61 -21.91
N GLU A 268 -17.35 9.56 -23.24
CA GLU A 268 -18.38 8.85 -23.99
C GLU A 268 -17.87 7.49 -24.48
N GLN A 269 -18.70 6.46 -24.37
CA GLN A 269 -18.37 5.16 -24.96
C GLN A 269 -18.49 5.26 -26.48
N VAL A 270 -17.37 5.17 -27.17
CA VAL A 270 -17.29 5.27 -28.64
C VAL A 270 -17.19 3.91 -29.33
N GLY A 271 -16.94 2.84 -28.58
CA GLY A 271 -16.82 1.50 -29.14
C GLY A 271 -16.63 0.41 -28.10
N VAL A 272 -16.33 -0.78 -28.63
CA VAL A 272 -15.92 -1.96 -27.87
C VAL A 272 -14.79 -2.67 -28.61
N HIS A 273 -13.80 -3.15 -27.88
CA HIS A 273 -12.81 -4.08 -28.39
C HIS A 273 -13.50 -5.39 -28.79
N LYS A 274 -12.89 -6.08 -29.77
CA LYS A 274 -13.44 -7.33 -30.31
C LYS A 274 -13.52 -8.44 -29.25
N ASP A 275 -12.52 -8.53 -28.40
CA ASP A 275 -12.35 -9.57 -27.40
C ASP A 275 -11.41 -9.10 -26.28
N PHE A 276 -11.37 -9.86 -25.18
CA PHE A 276 -10.52 -9.57 -24.02
C PHE A 276 -9.02 -9.48 -24.36
N PRO A 277 -8.41 -10.41 -25.13
CA PRO A 277 -7.00 -10.28 -25.51
C PRO A 277 -6.68 -8.98 -26.25
N THR A 278 -7.60 -8.51 -27.11
CA THR A 278 -7.45 -7.22 -27.80
C THR A 278 -7.51 -6.06 -26.81
N ALA A 279 -8.49 -6.05 -25.90
CA ALA A 279 -8.63 -5.01 -24.88
C ALA A 279 -7.43 -4.97 -23.92
N LEU A 280 -6.97 -6.15 -23.47
CA LEU A 280 -5.81 -6.29 -22.59
C LEU A 280 -4.55 -5.74 -23.24
N ARG A 281 -4.31 -6.04 -24.53
CA ARG A 281 -3.13 -5.51 -25.23
C ARG A 281 -3.10 -3.99 -25.24
N VAL A 282 -4.24 -3.36 -25.56
CA VAL A 282 -4.37 -1.90 -25.57
C VAL A 282 -4.14 -1.34 -24.17
N PHE A 283 -4.78 -1.92 -23.16
CA PHE A 283 -4.62 -1.50 -21.78
C PHE A 283 -3.18 -1.62 -21.28
N LEU A 284 -2.46 -2.70 -21.62
CA LEU A 284 -1.05 -2.87 -21.23
C LEU A 284 -0.11 -1.89 -21.96
N MET A 285 -0.46 -1.45 -23.17
CA MET A 285 0.27 -0.36 -23.85
C MET A 285 0.01 0.99 -23.16
N GLU A 286 -1.25 1.29 -22.83
CA GLU A 286 -1.64 2.54 -22.14
C GLU A 286 -1.02 2.67 -20.75
N THR A 287 -0.85 1.55 -20.05
CA THR A 287 -0.24 1.48 -18.71
C THR A 287 1.27 1.23 -18.75
N GLY A 288 1.88 1.21 -19.94
CA GLY A 288 3.34 1.12 -20.09
C GLY A 288 3.95 -0.23 -19.68
N TYR A 289 3.18 -1.31 -19.69
CA TYR A 289 3.71 -2.68 -19.61
C TYR A 289 4.20 -3.16 -20.98
N LEU A 290 3.59 -2.67 -22.06
CA LEU A 290 3.99 -2.95 -23.44
C LEU A 290 4.34 -1.64 -24.16
N GLY A 291 5.29 -1.71 -25.09
CA GLY A 291 5.59 -0.64 -26.04
C GLY A 291 4.56 -0.54 -27.16
N GLU A 292 4.68 0.48 -28.01
CA GLU A 292 3.81 0.65 -29.20
C GLU A 292 3.87 -0.52 -30.19
N ASP A 293 4.96 -1.29 -30.16
CA ASP A 293 5.13 -2.52 -30.94
C ASP A 293 4.40 -3.73 -30.33
N GLY A 294 3.79 -3.56 -29.16
CA GLY A 294 3.03 -4.59 -28.44
C GLY A 294 3.93 -5.63 -27.76
N LEU A 295 5.21 -5.32 -27.55
CA LEU A 295 6.16 -6.15 -26.82
C LEU A 295 6.46 -5.56 -25.43
N PRO A 296 6.90 -6.37 -24.46
CA PRO A 296 7.34 -5.87 -23.17
C PRO A 296 8.39 -4.78 -23.28
N VAL A 297 8.25 -3.73 -22.47
CA VAL A 297 9.25 -2.66 -22.37
C VAL A 297 10.45 -3.20 -21.58
N GLY A 298 11.59 -3.38 -22.25
CA GLY A 298 12.84 -3.77 -21.59
C GLY A 298 13.46 -2.57 -20.87
N ASP A 299 13.53 -2.64 -19.55
CA ASP A 299 14.01 -1.63 -18.58
C ASP A 299 13.30 -0.27 -18.69
N ARG A 300 12.41 0.02 -17.73
CA ARG A 300 11.93 1.38 -17.46
C ARG A 300 13.11 2.19 -16.92
N THR A 301 13.69 3.06 -17.75
CA THR A 301 14.65 4.09 -17.32
C THR A 301 13.94 5.31 -16.76
#